data_AF-A0A6P5QLD2-F1
#
_entry.id   AF-A0A6P5QLD2-F1
#
_cell.length_a   1.000
_cell.length_b   1.000
_cell.length_c   1.000
_cell.angle_alpha   90.00
_cell.angle_beta   90.00
_cell.angle_gamma   90.00
#
_symmetry.space_group_name_H-M   'P 1'
#
loop_
_entity.id
_entity.type
_entity.pdbx_description
1 polymer ?
#
loop_
_entity_poly.entity_id
_entity_poly.type
_entity_poly.pdbx_seq_one_letter_code
_entity_poly.pdbx_strand_id
1 'polypeptide(L)'
;MENFLRLCLFLLCFETGFPLQCVQCQSYKNGKCATNKETCTTKAGEMCMIRRTWYSNEIDNLQAAETKCTNSCKFEEKTSGYLTTHTYCCSHEDFCNDINLPIMLT
;
A
#
# COMPACT_ATOMS: atom_id res chain seq x y z
N MET A 1 -22.33 34.75 12.37
CA MET A 1 -20.99 34.16 12.16
C MET A 1 -20.79 32.85 12.92
N GLU A 2 -21.38 32.70 14.12
CA GLU A 2 -21.20 31.51 14.97
C GLU A 2 -21.66 30.18 14.33
N ASN A 3 -22.77 30.20 13.56
CA ASN A 3 -23.29 29.00 12.89
C ASN A 3 -22.37 28.49 11.77
N PHE A 4 -21.68 29.37 11.05
CA PHE A 4 -20.71 28.97 10.01
C PHE A 4 -19.45 28.37 10.63
N LEU A 5 -19.00 28.92 11.77
CA LEU A 5 -17.85 28.41 12.51
C LEU A 5 -18.10 26.98 13.04
N ARG A 6 -19.30 26.73 13.60
CA ARG A 6 -19.72 25.39 14.02
C ARG A 6 -19.77 24.40 12.84
N LEU A 7 -20.32 24.81 11.70
CA LEU A 7 -20.40 23.96 10.51
C LEU A 7 -19.00 23.55 9.98
N CYS A 8 -18.03 24.47 9.99
CA CYS A 8 -16.65 24.17 9.62
C CYS A 8 -15.97 23.19 10.59
N LEU A 9 -16.23 23.32 11.90
CA LEU A 9 -15.75 22.37 12.92
C LEU A 9 -16.30 20.94 12.74
N PHE A 10 -17.55 20.80 12.30
CA PHE A 10 -18.14 19.48 12.03
C PHE A 10 -17.58 18.81 10.76
N LEU A 11 -17.20 19.59 9.74
CA LEU A 11 -16.64 19.05 8.49
C LEU A 11 -15.21 18.53 8.64
N LEU A 12 -14.43 19.09 9.58
CA LEU A 12 -13.06 18.65 9.86
C LEU A 12 -12.95 17.23 10.44
N CYS A 13 -14.05 16.68 10.95
CA CYS A 13 -14.07 15.31 11.50
C CYS A 13 -14.29 14.22 10.43
N PHE A 14 -14.59 14.58 9.17
CA PHE A 14 -14.90 13.61 8.11
C PHE A 14 -13.67 13.11 7.32
N GLU A 15 -12.45 13.55 7.64
CA GLU A 15 -11.23 13.04 6.99
C GLU A 15 -10.70 11.73 7.59
N THR A 16 -11.52 10.96 8.30
CA THR A 16 -11.12 9.61 8.70
C THR A 16 -11.49 8.65 7.58
N GLY A 17 -10.51 8.27 6.75
CA GLY A 17 -10.66 7.17 5.80
C GLY A 17 -11.21 5.93 6.52
N PHE A 18 -12.18 5.26 5.93
CA PHE A 18 -12.75 4.05 6.51
C PHE A 18 -11.65 2.99 6.72
N PRO A 19 -11.74 2.17 7.78
CA PRO A 19 -10.82 1.06 7.95
C PRO A 19 -10.93 0.13 6.74
N LEU A 20 -9.79 -0.19 6.14
CA LEU A 20 -9.65 -1.05 4.97
C LEU A 20 -8.99 -2.36 5.39
N GLN A 21 -9.40 -3.46 4.77
CA GLN A 21 -8.67 -4.71 4.83
C GLN A 21 -7.53 -4.66 3.81
N CYS A 22 -6.30 -4.99 4.20
CA CYS A 22 -5.17 -5.11 3.29
C CYS A 22 -4.58 -6.52 3.37
N VAL A 23 -3.91 -6.94 2.30
CA VAL A 23 -3.08 -8.14 2.32
C VAL A 23 -1.85 -7.90 3.21
N GLN A 24 -1.58 -8.83 4.13
CA GLN A 24 -0.42 -8.82 5.01
C GLN A 24 0.48 -10.02 4.70
N CYS A 25 1.71 -9.73 4.28
CA CYS A 25 2.74 -10.72 4.07
C CYS A 25 4.12 -10.05 4.13
N GLN A 26 4.96 -10.48 5.07
CA GLN A 26 6.27 -9.88 5.31
C GLN A 26 7.26 -10.13 4.17
N SER A 27 7.12 -11.24 3.44
CA SER A 27 8.02 -11.58 2.35
C SER A 27 7.33 -12.52 1.38
N TYR A 28 7.38 -12.15 0.10
CA TYR A 28 7.06 -13.05 -1.01
C TYR A 28 8.34 -13.61 -1.62
N LYS A 29 8.31 -14.89 -1.99
CA LYS A 29 9.33 -15.56 -2.80
C LYS A 29 8.64 -16.14 -4.03
N ASN A 30 9.12 -15.79 -5.23
CA ASN A 30 8.55 -16.24 -6.51
C ASN A 30 7.03 -15.99 -6.61
N GLY A 31 6.58 -14.79 -6.22
CA GLY A 31 5.16 -14.40 -6.26
C GLY A 31 4.27 -15.04 -5.18
N LYS A 32 4.79 -15.91 -4.31
CA LYS A 32 4.04 -16.55 -3.22
C LYS A 32 4.48 -16.01 -1.87
N CYS A 33 3.54 -15.82 -0.94
CA CYS A 33 3.91 -15.44 0.42
C CYS A 33 4.76 -16.56 1.03
N ALA A 34 5.94 -16.23 1.55
CA ALA A 34 6.87 -17.19 2.13
C ALA A 34 6.35 -17.76 3.46
N THR A 35 5.52 -16.99 4.15
CA THR A 35 4.76 -17.38 5.35
C THR A 35 3.27 -17.48 5.01
N ASN A 36 2.44 -17.55 6.04
CA ASN A 36 0.99 -17.42 5.85
C ASN A 36 0.65 -16.03 5.31
N LYS A 37 -0.19 -16.00 4.27
CA LYS A 37 -0.86 -14.77 3.82
C LYS A 37 -1.94 -14.45 4.86
N GLU A 38 -1.85 -13.28 5.45
CA GLU A 38 -2.79 -12.79 6.45
C GLU A 38 -3.51 -11.54 5.94
N THR A 39 -4.43 -11.03 6.75
CA THR A 39 -5.11 -9.77 6.52
C THR A 39 -4.81 -8.83 7.68
N CYS A 40 -4.64 -7.54 7.40
CA CYS A 40 -4.62 -6.49 8.41
C CYS A 40 -5.73 -5.47 8.14
N THR A 41 -6.20 -4.79 9.18
CA THR A 41 -7.17 -3.69 9.07
C THR A 41 -6.45 -2.37 9.34
N THR A 42 -6.57 -1.39 8.45
CA THR A 42 -5.92 -0.09 8.62
C THR A 42 -6.44 0.65 9.85
N LYS A 43 -5.52 1.28 10.58
CA LYS A 43 -5.82 2.26 11.62
C LYS A 43 -5.85 3.68 11.04
N ALA A 44 -6.25 4.65 11.85
CA ALA A 44 -6.20 6.06 11.47
C ALA A 44 -4.80 6.46 10.96
N GLY A 45 -4.74 6.98 9.74
CA GLY A 45 -3.49 7.38 9.07
C GLY A 45 -2.70 6.23 8.42
N GLU A 46 -3.12 4.98 8.56
CA GLU A 46 -2.54 3.85 7.82
C GLU A 46 -3.23 3.67 6.47
N MET A 47 -2.50 3.05 5.53
CA MET A 47 -2.97 2.64 4.23
C MET A 47 -2.41 1.28 3.84
N CYS A 48 -2.94 0.67 2.79
CA CYS A 48 -2.39 -0.54 2.23
C CYS A 48 -1.13 -0.20 1.41
N MET A 49 -0.06 -0.97 1.61
CA MET A 49 1.18 -0.86 0.86
C MET A 49 1.49 -2.21 0.20
N ILE A 50 1.99 -2.14 -1.03
CA ILE A 50 2.77 -3.22 -1.64
C ILE A 50 4.10 -2.67 -2.13
N ARG A 51 5.19 -3.34 -1.79
CA ARG A 51 6.54 -3.04 -2.28
C ARG A 51 7.05 -4.25 -3.04
N ARG A 52 7.46 -4.05 -4.28
CA ARG A 52 7.95 -5.08 -5.21
C ARG A 52 9.37 -4.75 -5.62
N THR A 53 10.20 -5.78 -5.78
CA THR A 53 11.57 -5.66 -6.27
C THR A 53 11.80 -6.63 -7.41
N TRP A 54 12.34 -6.15 -8.52
CA TRP A 54 12.67 -6.93 -9.72
C TRP A 54 14.01 -6.51 -10.31
N TYR A 55 14.58 -7.34 -11.17
CA TYR A 55 15.70 -6.91 -12.00
C TYR A 55 15.19 -6.01 -13.12
N SER A 56 15.85 -4.90 -13.45
CA SER A 56 15.35 -3.85 -14.37
C SER A 56 14.91 -4.37 -15.76
N ASN A 57 15.39 -5.52 -16.20
CA ASN A 57 15.03 -6.19 -17.45
C ASN A 57 13.97 -7.31 -17.30
N GLU A 58 13.45 -7.55 -16.10
CA GLU A 58 12.57 -8.67 -15.75
C GLU A 58 11.43 -8.21 -14.82
N ILE A 59 10.63 -7.23 -15.23
CA ILE A 59 9.51 -6.69 -14.42
C ILE A 59 8.49 -7.77 -13.99
N ASP A 60 8.31 -8.80 -14.82
CA ASP A 60 7.41 -9.92 -14.57
C ASP A 60 7.99 -10.93 -13.56
N ASN A 61 9.28 -10.84 -13.24
CA ASN A 61 9.98 -11.76 -12.35
C ASN A 61 10.37 -11.09 -11.03
N LEU A 62 9.41 -11.06 -10.10
CA LEU A 62 9.62 -10.48 -8.78
C LEU A 62 10.65 -11.28 -7.97
N GLN A 63 11.74 -10.62 -7.60
CA GLN A 63 12.76 -11.15 -6.70
C GLN A 63 12.29 -11.16 -5.26
N ALA A 64 11.57 -10.11 -4.87
CA ALA A 64 10.96 -9.96 -3.56
C ALA A 64 9.71 -9.10 -3.65
N ALA A 65 8.80 -9.31 -2.71
CA ALA A 65 7.75 -8.34 -2.41
C ALA A 65 7.37 -8.38 -0.93
N GLU A 66 6.68 -7.34 -0.47
CA GLU A 66 6.02 -7.29 0.83
C GLU A 66 4.70 -6.53 0.71
N THR A 67 3.73 -6.90 1.54
CA THR A 67 2.42 -6.24 1.64
C THR A 67 2.05 -6.02 3.09
N LYS A 68 1.57 -4.82 3.44
CA LYS A 68 1.19 -4.49 4.82
C LYS A 68 0.27 -3.29 4.94
N CYS A 69 -0.36 -3.16 6.10
CA CYS A 69 -0.90 -1.90 6.60
C CYS A 69 0.25 -1.06 7.16
N THR A 70 0.35 0.21 6.77
CA THR A 70 1.38 1.10 7.31
C THR A 70 1.00 2.57 7.18
N ASN A 71 1.47 3.38 8.13
CA ASN A 71 1.44 4.84 8.06
C ASN A 71 2.65 5.44 7.32
N SER A 72 3.64 4.61 6.98
CA SER A 72 4.85 5.00 6.29
C SER A 72 4.84 4.40 4.88
N CYS A 73 4.04 5.03 4.02
CA CYS A 73 3.93 4.66 2.63
C CYS A 73 4.15 5.89 1.76
N LYS A 74 5.04 5.78 0.78
CA LYS A 74 5.25 6.77 -0.24
C LYS A 74 5.28 6.05 -1.59
N PHE A 75 4.49 6.53 -2.54
CA PHE A 75 4.59 6.06 -3.91
C PHE A 75 5.98 6.42 -4.44
N GLU A 76 6.76 5.41 -4.82
CA GLU A 76 8.11 5.62 -5.33
C GLU A 76 8.60 4.44 -6.18
N GLU A 77 9.38 4.76 -7.21
CA GLU A 77 10.21 3.81 -7.93
C GLU A 77 11.68 4.21 -7.75
N LYS A 78 12.51 3.26 -7.34
CA LYS A 78 13.94 3.45 -7.11
C LYS A 78 14.73 2.34 -7.78
N THR A 79 15.68 2.72 -8.62
CA THR A 79 16.61 1.79 -9.25
C THR A 79 17.99 1.93 -8.63
N SER A 80 18.57 0.81 -8.19
CA SER A 80 19.92 0.72 -7.64
C SER A 80 20.65 -0.43 -8.31
N GLY A 81 21.62 -0.10 -9.17
CA GLY A 81 22.26 -1.09 -10.04
C GLY A 81 21.23 -1.70 -10.99
N TYR A 82 21.09 -3.03 -10.94
CA TYR A 82 20.12 -3.77 -11.77
C TYR A 82 18.80 -4.03 -11.06
N LEU A 83 18.61 -3.57 -9.82
CA LEU A 83 17.41 -3.82 -9.05
C LEU A 83 16.52 -2.59 -9.02
N THR A 84 15.27 -2.77 -9.41
CA THR A 84 14.21 -1.77 -9.32
C THR A 84 13.31 -2.13 -8.15
N THR A 85 13.05 -1.18 -7.26
CA THR A 85 12.09 -1.30 -6.17
C THR A 85 10.96 -0.30 -6.38
N HIS A 86 9.74 -0.80 -6.42
CA HIS A 86 8.54 0.00 -6.58
C HIS A 86 7.62 -0.17 -5.38
N THR A 87 7.21 0.95 -4.80
CA THR A 87 6.28 1.02 -3.68
C THR A 87 4.99 1.66 -4.16
N TYR A 88 3.88 0.96 -3.98
CA TYR A 88 2.54 1.45 -4.25
C TYR A 88 1.73 1.54 -2.96
N CYS A 89 0.96 2.62 -2.84
CA CYS A 89 0.17 2.98 -1.68
C CYS A 89 -1.28 3.19 -2.11
N CYS A 90 -2.24 2.62 -1.38
CA CYS A 90 -3.66 2.76 -1.70
C CYS A 90 -4.52 2.77 -0.43
N SER A 91 -5.58 3.59 -0.47
CA SER A 91 -6.48 3.84 0.66
C SER A 91 -7.94 3.99 0.23
N HIS A 92 -8.33 3.37 -0.89
CA HIS A 92 -9.66 3.54 -1.49
C HIS A 92 -10.50 2.25 -1.53
N GLU A 93 -9.89 1.07 -1.38
CA GLU A 93 -10.54 -0.23 -1.57
C GLU A 93 -9.83 -1.32 -0.77
N ASP A 94 -10.59 -2.30 -0.29
CA ASP A 94 -10.05 -3.50 0.36
C ASP A 94 -9.14 -4.28 -0.59
N PHE A 95 -8.05 -4.81 -0.04
CA PHE A 95 -7.07 -5.65 -0.73
C PHE A 95 -6.42 -5.01 -1.96
N CYS A 96 -6.44 -3.68 -2.06
CA CYS A 96 -5.83 -2.91 -3.16
C CYS A 96 -4.30 -3.09 -3.29
N ASN A 97 -3.67 -3.75 -2.31
CA ASN A 97 -2.26 -4.11 -2.31
C ASN A 97 -2.00 -5.60 -2.62
N ASP A 98 -2.96 -6.32 -3.20
CA ASP A 98 -2.74 -7.72 -3.59
C ASP A 98 -1.63 -7.84 -4.65
N ILE A 99 -0.77 -8.85 -4.48
CA ILE A 99 0.39 -9.07 -5.35
C ILE A 99 0.01 -9.35 -6.80
N ASN A 100 -1.17 -9.95 -7.02
CA ASN A 100 -1.66 -10.31 -8.35
C ASN A 100 -2.21 -9.11 -9.15
N LEU A 101 -2.34 -7.94 -8.51
CA LEU A 101 -2.68 -6.72 -9.23
C LEU A 101 -1.50 -6.25 -10.09
N PRO A 102 -1.76 -5.66 -11.27
CA PRO A 102 -0.71 -5.17 -12.15
C PRO A 102 0.15 -4.12 -11.46
N ILE A 103 1.41 -4.03 -11.88
CA ILE A 103 2.31 -2.96 -11.43
C ILE A 103 1.83 -1.67 -12.08
N MET A 104 1.30 -0.76 -11.26
CA MET A 104 0.89 0.56 -11.70
C MET A 104 2.13 1.44 -11.84
N LEU A 105 2.60 1.63 -13.07
CA LEU A 105 3.66 2.58 -13.40
C LEU A 105 3.03 3.96 -13.65
N THR A 106 3.69 5.02 -13.17
CA THR A 106 3.32 6.43 -13.47
C THR A 106 3.85 6.89 -14.82
#